data_AF-A0A3P8WFI9-F1
#
_entry.id   AF-A0A3P8WFI9-F1
#
_cell.length_a   1.000
_cell.length_b   1.000
_cell.length_c   1.000
_cell.angle_alpha   90.00
_cell.angle_beta   90.00
_cell.angle_gamma   90.00
#
_symmetry.space_group_name_H-M   'P 1'
#
loop_
_entity.id
_entity.type
_entity.pdbx_description
1 polymer ?
#
loop_
_entity_poly.entity_id
_entity_poly.type
_entity_poly.pdbx_seq_one_letter_code
_entity_poly.pdbx_strand_id
1 'polypeptide(L)'
;NVLFSPLFLYFPDVESGQQVTEAVTIQIGHAETLLPLLTLLGFFRDSEALKSTNFAQQAQRSFRTSYMMPYAANLLLVLYDCGNGDLRLQALLNEKPVAFPGLTDLTSSMPRYEDVRSHYRELLRGCDFETECQLFNKPVDS
;
A
#
# COMPACT_ATOMS: atom_id res chain seq x y z
N ASN A 1 2.59 9.02 -3.93
CA ASN A 1 1.67 9.25 -2.79
C ASN A 1 0.25 9.69 -3.19
N VAL A 2 -0.01 10.05 -4.46
CA VAL A 2 -1.34 10.45 -4.95
C VAL A 2 -2.42 9.36 -4.78
N LEU A 3 -2.05 8.08 -4.82
CA LEU A 3 -3.00 6.96 -4.68
C LEU A 3 -3.19 6.48 -3.22
N PHE A 4 -2.16 6.62 -2.39
CA PHE A 4 -2.09 5.96 -1.08
C PHE A 4 -2.96 6.63 -0.01
N SER A 5 -2.88 7.96 0.08
CA SER A 5 -3.66 8.74 1.02
C SER A 5 -5.19 8.61 0.77
N PRO A 6 -5.71 8.75 -0.47
CA PRO A 6 -7.13 8.52 -0.73
C PRO A 6 -7.59 7.13 -0.29
N LEU A 7 -6.81 6.08 -0.59
CA LEU A 7 -7.16 4.69 -0.30
C LEU A 7 -7.53 4.46 1.18
N PHE A 8 -6.82 5.12 2.10
CA PHE A 8 -7.06 5.00 3.54
C PHE A 8 -7.96 6.12 4.11
N LEU A 9 -8.10 7.25 3.40
CA LEU A 9 -9.01 8.34 3.76
C LEU A 9 -10.48 8.05 3.41
N TYR A 10 -10.80 6.99 2.66
CA TYR A 10 -12.19 6.54 2.41
C TYR A 10 -12.77 5.66 3.52
N PHE A 11 -11.92 4.98 4.30
CA PHE A 11 -12.36 4.15 5.43
C PHE A 11 -12.75 4.86 6.76
N PRO A 12 -12.43 6.15 7.05
CA PRO A 12 -12.83 6.80 8.30
C PRO A 12 -14.34 7.05 8.38
N ASP A 13 -15.07 7.06 7.26
CA ASP A 13 -16.54 7.21 7.27
C ASP A 13 -17.25 5.98 7.90
N VAL A 14 -16.58 4.82 7.92
CA VAL A 14 -17.12 3.59 8.51
C VAL A 14 -17.11 3.64 10.05
N GLU A 15 -16.14 4.32 10.67
CA GLU A 15 -16.05 4.46 12.13
C GLU A 15 -17.10 5.43 12.72
N SER A 16 -17.68 6.32 11.92
CA SER A 16 -18.59 7.39 12.37
C SER A 16 -20.04 6.92 12.60
N GLY A 17 -20.39 5.67 12.27
CA GLY A 17 -21.78 5.21 12.28
C GLY A 17 -22.67 5.95 11.26
N GLN A 18 -22.06 6.71 10.36
CA GLN A 18 -22.69 7.40 9.25
C GLN A 18 -22.88 6.38 8.12
N GLN A 19 -23.97 6.47 7.36
CA GLN A 19 -24.20 5.54 6.25
C GLN A 19 -23.02 5.60 5.28
N VAL A 20 -22.36 4.46 5.07
CA VAL A 20 -21.30 4.30 4.06
C VAL A 20 -21.95 4.52 2.70
N THR A 21 -21.77 5.72 2.14
CA THR A 21 -22.34 6.11 0.84
C THR A 21 -21.58 5.49 -0.33
N GLU A 22 -20.33 5.09 -0.12
CA GLU A 22 -19.48 4.45 -1.13
C GLU A 22 -18.94 3.12 -0.60
N ALA A 23 -19.60 2.01 -0.95
CA ALA A 23 -19.20 0.68 -0.50
C ALA A 23 -17.94 0.14 -1.20
N VAL A 24 -17.61 0.67 -2.38
CA VAL A 24 -16.48 0.20 -3.21
C VAL A 24 -15.85 1.38 -3.95
N THR A 25 -14.53 1.49 -3.89
CA THR A 25 -13.72 2.42 -4.69
C THR A 25 -12.83 1.61 -5.63
N ILE A 26 -12.90 1.90 -6.94
CA ILE A 26 -12.08 1.24 -7.96
C ILE A 26 -11.17 2.28 -8.61
N GLN A 27 -9.88 1.98 -8.65
CA GLN A 27 -8.89 2.83 -9.32
C GLN A 27 -8.13 2.00 -10.34
N ILE A 28 -8.07 2.51 -11.58
CA ILE A 28 -7.36 1.87 -12.69
C ILE A 28 -6.12 2.69 -12.98
N GLY A 29 -4.99 1.99 -13.01
CA GLY A 29 -3.69 2.59 -13.28
C GLY A 29 -2.81 1.65 -14.07
N HIS A 30 -1.55 2.04 -14.22
CA HIS A 30 -0.54 1.24 -14.90
C HIS A 30 0.32 0.47 -13.89
N ALA A 31 1.08 -0.51 -14.36
CA ALA A 31 2.00 -1.26 -13.50
C ALA A 31 3.01 -0.33 -12.80
N GLU A 32 3.42 0.74 -13.48
CA GLU A 32 4.31 1.80 -13.00
C GLU A 32 3.71 2.62 -11.85
N THR A 33 2.40 2.52 -11.61
CA THR A 33 1.72 3.17 -10.46
C THR A 33 1.46 2.20 -9.31
N LEU A 34 1.12 0.95 -9.61
CA LEU A 34 0.87 -0.07 -8.60
C LEU A 34 2.18 -0.58 -7.96
N LEU A 35 3.24 -0.69 -8.76
CA LEU A 35 4.56 -1.09 -8.26
C LEU A 35 5.10 -0.16 -7.16
N PRO A 36 5.20 1.17 -7.36
CA PRO A 36 5.68 2.06 -6.31
C PRO A 36 4.75 2.07 -5.09
N LEU A 37 3.43 1.91 -5.29
CA LEU A 37 2.48 1.78 -4.18
C LEU A 37 2.79 0.56 -3.31
N LEU A 38 3.00 -0.62 -3.91
CA LEU A 38 3.34 -1.84 -3.18
C LEU A 38 4.67 -1.70 -2.44
N THR A 39 5.68 -1.08 -3.07
CA THR A 39 6.97 -0.83 -2.40
C THR A 39 6.86 0.19 -1.27
N LEU A 40 6.00 1.20 -1.40
CA LEU A 40 5.76 2.21 -0.38
C LEU A 40 5.09 1.59 0.86
N LEU A 41 4.17 0.66 0.61
CA LEU A 41 3.56 -0.21 1.62
C LEU A 41 4.53 -1.27 2.20
N GLY A 42 5.76 -1.34 1.71
CA GLY A 42 6.78 -2.28 2.18
C GLY A 42 6.58 -3.72 1.68
N PHE A 43 5.66 -3.98 0.75
CA PHE A 43 5.49 -5.31 0.17
C PHE A 43 6.72 -5.68 -0.66
N PHE A 44 7.10 -6.96 -0.60
CA PHE A 44 8.26 -7.53 -1.31
C PHE A 44 9.59 -6.83 -0.98
N ARG A 45 9.71 -6.23 0.22
CA ARG A 45 10.96 -5.64 0.67
C ARG A 45 11.95 -6.73 1.05
N ASP A 46 13.01 -6.84 0.25
CA ASP A 46 14.15 -7.71 0.55
C ASP A 46 14.99 -7.16 1.73
N SER A 47 15.61 -8.07 2.49
CA SER A 47 16.49 -7.71 3.61
C SER A 47 17.77 -7.01 3.13
N GLU A 48 18.25 -7.41 1.96
CA GLU A 48 19.42 -6.87 1.28
C GLU A 48 18.99 -6.02 0.10
N ALA A 49 19.61 -4.85 -0.06
CA ALA A 49 19.35 -4.01 -1.21
C ALA A 49 19.74 -4.72 -2.52
N LEU A 50 18.83 -4.72 -3.50
CA LEU A 50 19.08 -5.30 -4.81
C LEU A 50 20.09 -4.44 -5.57
N LYS A 51 21.29 -4.96 -5.79
CA LYS A 51 22.38 -4.30 -6.50
C LYS A 51 22.81 -5.14 -7.69
N SER A 52 23.39 -4.51 -8.70
CA SER A 52 23.99 -5.24 -9.83
C SER A 52 25.10 -6.20 -9.36
N THR A 53 25.85 -5.81 -8.33
CA THR A 53 26.97 -6.57 -7.79
C THR A 53 26.59 -7.81 -6.98
N ASN A 54 25.38 -7.87 -6.41
CA ASN A 54 24.91 -9.02 -5.63
C ASN A 54 23.88 -9.88 -6.39
N PHE A 55 23.66 -9.63 -7.68
CA PHE A 55 22.65 -10.32 -8.50
C PHE A 55 22.70 -11.85 -8.39
N ALA A 56 23.92 -12.43 -8.45
CA ALA A 56 24.10 -13.88 -8.38
C ALA A 56 23.65 -14.50 -7.04
N GLN A 57 23.67 -13.71 -5.96
CA GLN A 57 23.28 -14.14 -4.61
C GLN A 57 21.78 -13.88 -4.34
N GLN A 58 21.12 -13.09 -5.20
CA GLN A 58 19.72 -12.66 -5.06
C GLN A 58 18.74 -13.56 -5.84
N ALA A 59 19.03 -14.87 -5.91
CA ALA A 59 18.18 -15.84 -6.61
C ALA A 59 16.80 -16.02 -5.93
N GLN A 60 16.72 -15.80 -4.62
CA GLN A 60 15.51 -15.94 -3.79
C GLN A 60 14.93 -14.59 -3.34
N ARG A 61 15.22 -13.51 -4.08
CA ARG A 61 14.65 -12.19 -3.78
C ARG A 61 13.12 -12.21 -3.86
N SER A 62 12.48 -11.44 -3.00
CA SER A 62 11.04 -11.22 -2.95
C SER A 62 10.59 -10.27 -4.04
N PHE A 63 11.38 -9.24 -4.35
CA PHE A 63 11.05 -8.26 -5.40
C PHE A 63 11.30 -8.85 -6.79
N ARG A 64 10.26 -9.48 -7.34
CA ARG A 64 10.25 -10.12 -8.67
C ARG A 64 9.01 -9.70 -9.43
N THR A 65 9.15 -8.67 -10.25
CA THR A 65 8.06 -8.07 -11.04
C THR A 65 7.29 -9.10 -11.88
N SER A 66 7.98 -10.09 -12.45
CA SER A 66 7.35 -11.18 -13.22
C SER A 66 6.33 -12.01 -12.43
N TYR A 67 6.43 -12.05 -11.11
CA TYR A 67 5.52 -12.81 -10.23
C TYR A 67 4.52 -11.91 -9.51
N MET A 68 4.97 -10.75 -9.02
CA MET A 68 4.13 -9.86 -8.22
C MET A 68 3.28 -8.92 -9.08
N MET A 69 3.71 -8.62 -10.31
CA MET A 69 3.07 -7.69 -11.24
C MET A 69 2.87 -8.31 -12.63
N PRO A 70 2.07 -9.39 -12.76
CA PRO A 70 1.65 -9.91 -14.06
C PRO A 70 0.80 -8.89 -14.83
N TYR A 71 0.49 -9.19 -16.09
CA TYR A 71 -0.51 -8.41 -16.83
C TYR A 71 -1.84 -8.39 -16.07
N ALA A 72 -2.46 -7.21 -16.01
CA ALA A 72 -3.68 -6.96 -15.23
C ALA A 72 -3.54 -7.23 -13.71
N ALA A 73 -2.34 -7.04 -13.15
CA ALA A 73 -2.14 -7.11 -11.71
C ALA A 73 -3.08 -6.16 -10.96
N ASN A 74 -3.60 -6.62 -9.82
CA ASN A 74 -4.54 -5.88 -9.00
C ASN A 74 -4.24 -6.02 -7.51
N LEU A 75 -4.50 -4.96 -6.77
CA LEU A 75 -4.46 -4.93 -5.30
C LEU A 75 -5.86 -4.58 -4.81
N LEU A 76 -6.43 -5.46 -3.99
CA LEU A 76 -7.72 -5.27 -3.35
C LEU A 76 -7.53 -5.15 -1.84
N LEU A 77 -8.14 -4.14 -1.23
CA LEU A 77 -8.24 -4.00 0.22
C LEU A 77 -9.70 -4.18 0.62
N VAL A 78 -9.98 -5.20 1.41
CA VAL A 78 -11.33 -5.52 1.89
C VAL A 78 -11.41 -5.21 3.37
N LEU A 79 -12.32 -4.29 3.73
CA LEU A 79 -12.65 -4.01 5.12
C LEU A 79 -13.83 -4.89 5.55
N TYR A 80 -13.61 -5.69 6.58
CA TYR A 80 -14.63 -6.53 7.19
C TYR A 80 -15.07 -5.93 8.53
N ASP A 81 -16.38 -5.90 8.75
CA ASP A 81 -16.96 -5.65 10.06
C ASP A 81 -17.20 -7.00 10.77
N CYS A 82 -16.39 -7.31 11.77
CA CYS A 82 -16.56 -8.52 12.58
C CYS A 82 -17.55 -8.33 13.74
N GLY A 83 -18.25 -7.20 13.79
CA GLY A 83 -19.18 -6.81 14.84
C GLY A 83 -18.47 -6.16 16.03
N ASN A 84 -19.25 -5.49 16.89
CA ASN A 84 -18.78 -4.78 18.08
C ASN A 84 -17.64 -3.76 17.81
N GLY A 85 -17.60 -3.19 16.61
CA GLY A 85 -16.54 -2.26 16.20
C GLY A 85 -15.21 -2.91 15.86
N ASP A 86 -15.11 -4.25 15.79
CA ASP A 86 -13.89 -4.94 15.34
C ASP A 86 -13.80 -4.91 13.81
N LEU A 87 -13.26 -3.81 13.28
CA LEU A 87 -12.96 -3.67 11.86
C LEU A 87 -11.62 -4.33 11.51
N ARG A 88 -11.63 -5.20 10.50
CA ARG A 88 -10.42 -5.92 10.04
C ARG A 88 -10.16 -5.70 8.57
N LEU A 89 -8.89 -5.60 8.22
CA LEU A 89 -8.48 -5.32 6.85
C LEU A 89 -7.75 -6.52 6.25
N GLN A 90 -8.19 -6.96 5.07
CA GLN A 90 -7.52 -7.98 4.28
C GLN A 90 -6.97 -7.37 2.99
N ALA A 91 -5.68 -7.57 2.73
CA ALA A 91 -5.08 -7.26 1.44
C ALA A 91 -5.05 -8.53 0.56
N LEU A 92 -5.46 -8.38 -0.69
CA LEU A 92 -5.30 -9.39 -1.72
C LEU A 92 -4.51 -8.80 -2.88
N LEU A 93 -3.43 -9.47 -3.27
CA LEU A 93 -2.67 -9.13 -4.46
C LEU A 93 -2.85 -10.25 -5.48
N ASN A 94 -3.35 -9.90 -6.67
CA ASN A 94 -3.70 -10.88 -7.71
C ASN A 94 -4.55 -12.00 -7.10
N GLU A 95 -5.66 -11.60 -6.46
CA GLU A 95 -6.66 -12.47 -5.85
C GLU A 95 -6.14 -13.38 -4.72
N LYS A 96 -4.88 -13.23 -4.29
CA LYS A 96 -4.28 -14.03 -3.23
C LYS A 96 -4.10 -13.19 -1.96
N PRO A 97 -4.54 -13.69 -0.79
CA PRO A 97 -4.31 -13.00 0.47
C PRO A 97 -2.82 -12.77 0.70
N VAL A 98 -2.47 -11.53 1.07
CA VAL A 98 -1.11 -11.14 1.44
C VAL A 98 -1.11 -10.51 2.82
N ALA A 99 -0.11 -10.83 3.63
CA ALA A 99 0.04 -10.24 4.95
C ALA A 99 0.61 -8.82 4.82
N PHE A 100 0.13 -7.89 5.64
CA PHE A 100 0.71 -6.56 5.72
C PHE A 100 2.14 -6.65 6.30
N PRO A 101 3.15 -6.15 5.58
CA PRO A 101 4.52 -6.08 6.07
C PRO A 101 4.59 -5.36 7.42
N GLY A 102 5.38 -5.88 8.36
CA GLY A 102 5.53 -5.26 9.68
C GLY A 102 4.35 -5.44 10.64
N LEU A 103 3.29 -6.17 10.24
CA LEU A 103 2.14 -6.53 11.08
C LEU A 103 1.96 -8.06 11.23
N THR A 104 2.94 -8.84 10.77
CA THR A 104 2.93 -10.31 10.76
C THR A 104 2.96 -10.96 12.15
N ASP A 105 3.46 -10.24 13.16
CA ASP A 105 3.55 -10.76 14.54
C ASP A 105 2.17 -10.92 15.21
N LEU A 106 1.11 -10.38 14.59
CA LEU A 106 -0.27 -10.44 15.06
C LEU A 106 -0.98 -11.77 14.74
N THR A 107 -0.29 -12.76 14.17
CA THR A 107 -0.81 -14.12 13.81
C THR A 107 -2.00 -14.17 12.84
N SER A 108 -2.54 -13.02 12.43
CA SER A 108 -3.75 -12.93 11.62
C SER A 108 -3.42 -12.44 10.21
N SER A 109 -3.91 -13.16 9.21
CA SER A 109 -3.93 -12.69 7.81
C SER A 109 -4.81 -11.46 7.61
N MET A 110 -5.55 -11.04 8.64
CA MET A 110 -6.43 -9.88 8.69
C MET A 110 -6.20 -9.11 10.01
N PRO A 111 -5.25 -8.16 10.06
CA PRO A 111 -5.06 -7.29 11.22
C PRO A 111 -6.24 -6.33 11.41
N ARG A 112 -6.33 -5.71 12.59
CA ARG A 112 -7.32 -4.65 12.82
C ARG A 112 -7.03 -3.45 11.95
N TYR A 113 -8.08 -2.80 11.49
CA TYR A 113 -7.97 -1.60 10.65
C TYR A 113 -7.17 -0.49 11.34
N GLU A 114 -7.40 -0.27 12.64
CA GLU A 114 -6.68 0.72 13.45
C GLU A 114 -5.16 0.45 13.53
N ASP A 115 -4.76 -0.82 13.62
CA ASP A 115 -3.36 -1.23 13.66
C ASP A 115 -2.68 -0.91 12.31
N VAL A 116 -3.35 -1.21 11.20
CA VAL A 116 -2.85 -0.88 9.85
C VAL A 116 -2.72 0.64 9.67
N ARG A 117 -3.75 1.40 10.07
CA ARG A 117 -3.75 2.86 9.99
C ARG A 117 -2.64 3.47 10.85
N SER A 118 -2.39 2.90 12.03
CA SER A 118 -1.30 3.32 12.91
C SER A 118 0.07 2.98 12.34
N HIS A 119 0.22 1.80 11.74
CA HIS A 119 1.46 1.36 11.11
C HIS A 119 1.87 2.27 9.94
N TYR A 120 0.92 2.68 9.10
CA TYR A 120 1.19 3.55 7.95
C TYR A 120 0.98 5.05 8.23
N ARG A 121 0.85 5.45 9.50
CA ARG A 121 0.51 6.83 9.89
C ARG A 121 1.41 7.89 9.26
N GLU A 122 2.72 7.65 9.21
CA GLU A 122 3.65 8.62 8.62
C GLU A 122 3.48 8.74 7.11
N LEU A 123 3.13 7.64 6.42
CA LEU A 123 2.77 7.69 5.00
C LEU A 123 1.43 8.40 4.77
N LEU A 124 0.47 8.26 5.70
CA LEU A 124 -0.85 8.89 5.65
C LEU A 124 -0.81 10.39 5.93
N ARG A 125 0.12 10.87 6.76
CA ARG A 125 0.37 12.30 6.99
C ARG A 125 0.84 13.04 5.74
N GLY A 126 1.18 12.30 4.68
CA GLY A 126 1.57 12.81 3.39
C GLY A 126 3.06 13.14 3.34
N CYS A 127 3.65 12.95 2.16
CA CYS A 127 4.87 13.66 1.79
C CYS A 127 4.46 14.92 1.03
N ASP A 128 5.18 16.01 1.24
CA ASP A 128 5.07 17.18 0.37
C ASP A 128 5.65 16.84 -1.00
N PHE A 129 4.76 16.40 -1.90
CA PHE A 129 5.12 15.97 -3.24
C PHE A 129 5.77 17.08 -4.06
N GLU A 130 5.43 18.33 -3.77
CA GLU A 130 5.95 19.49 -4.47
C GLU A 130 7.42 19.73 -4.10
N THR A 131 7.74 19.59 -2.81
CA THR A 131 9.13 19.65 -2.30
C THR A 131 9.96 18.45 -2.74
N GLU A 132 9.43 17.23 -2.63
CA GLU A 132 10.18 16.00 -2.94
C GLU A 132 10.45 15.81 -4.43
N CYS A 133 9.49 16.17 -5.29
CA CYS A 133 9.62 16.00 -6.74
C CYS A 133 10.12 17.24 -7.48
N GLN A 134 10.29 18.38 -6.80
CA GLN A 134 10.79 19.64 -7.37
C GLN A 134 10.09 20.00 -8.69
N LEU A 135 8.79 19.73 -8.78
CA LEU A 135 8.03 19.80 -10.04
C LEU A 135 8.02 21.22 -10.62
N PHE A 136 8.22 22.21 -9.77
CA PHE A 136 8.33 23.62 -10.13
C PHE A 136 9.69 24.17 -9.68
N ASN A 137 10.77 23.80 -10.38
CA ASN A 137 11.97 24.61 -10.35
C ASN A 137 11.61 26.00 -10.91
N LYS A 138 11.53 27.01 -10.04
CA LYS A 138 11.41 28.41 -10.49
C LYS A 138 12.59 28.71 -11.42
N PRO A 139 12.38 29.38 -12.56
CA PRO A 139 13.49 29.83 -13.39
C PRO A 139 14.42 30.68 -12.51
N VAL A 140 15.72 30.38 -12.61
CA VAL A 140 16.76 31.23 -12.05
C VAL A 140 16.69 32.54 -12.82
N ASP A 141 16.08 33.57 -12.21
CA ASP A 141 16.15 34.94 -12.74
C ASP A 141 17.63 35.31 -12.89
N SER A 142 18.01 35.60 -14.15
CA SER A 142 19.35 36.01 -14.58
C SER A 142 19.46 37.52 -14.56
#